data_AF-A0A2S1SG21-F1
#
_entry.id   AF-A0A2S1SG21-F1
#
_cell.length_a   1.000
_cell.length_b   1.000
_cell.length_c   1.000
_cell.angle_alpha   90.00
_cell.angle_beta   90.00
_cell.angle_gamma   90.00
#
_symmetry.space_group_name_H-M   'P 1'
#
loop_
_entity.id
_entity.type
_entity.pdbx_description
1 polymer ?
#
loop_
_entity_poly.entity_id
_entity_poly.type
_entity_poly.pdbx_seq_one_letter_code
_entity_poly.pdbx_strand_id
1 'polypeptide(L)'
;MPASQTEKQIKKLPSYNLQETLIVLAIIGILLLIALPNLMPLITKAKSIEAQTQLKAVFNSEQQYYFMNSKYSASLEELDFERPKTVKENGSANYNYEIIQASSGGFKARATAVVDFNGNGTFNVWEINQNGNPIQITKD
;
A
#
# COMPACT_ATOMS: atom_id res chain seq x y z
N MET A 1 55.24 -46.98 54.10
CA MET A 1 55.10 -46.28 52.80
C MET A 1 53.66 -45.82 52.67
N PRO A 2 53.36 -44.51 52.70
CA PRO A 2 51.99 -44.02 52.59
C PRO A 2 51.58 -43.83 51.12
N ALA A 3 50.35 -44.24 50.79
CA ALA A 3 49.74 -44.03 49.48
C ALA A 3 49.30 -42.56 49.34
N SER A 4 49.74 -41.90 48.27
CA SER A 4 49.36 -40.53 47.92
C SER A 4 47.97 -40.53 47.27
N GLN A 5 46.99 -39.89 47.92
CA GLN A 5 45.65 -39.72 47.35
C GLN A 5 45.66 -38.57 46.35
N THR A 6 45.38 -38.86 45.08
CA THR A 6 45.24 -37.83 44.04
C THR A 6 43.79 -37.37 43.97
N GLU A 7 43.47 -36.21 44.55
CA GLU A 7 42.14 -35.60 44.46
C GLU A 7 41.85 -35.15 43.02
N LYS A 8 40.78 -35.69 42.44
CA LYS A 8 40.34 -35.41 41.07
C LYS A 8 39.58 -34.06 41.07
N GLN A 9 40.19 -33.00 40.57
CA GLN A 9 39.52 -31.70 40.44
C GLN A 9 38.35 -31.75 39.44
N ILE A 10 37.14 -31.50 39.93
CA ILE A 10 35.93 -31.40 39.10
C ILE A 10 35.95 -30.05 38.38
N LYS A 11 36.20 -30.05 37.06
CA LYS A 11 36.06 -28.84 36.24
C LYS A 11 34.60 -28.39 36.24
N LYS A 12 34.34 -27.18 36.72
CA LYS A 12 33.02 -26.55 36.62
C LYS A 12 32.68 -26.31 35.16
N LEU A 13 31.49 -26.77 34.75
CA LEU A 13 30.96 -26.52 33.41
C LEU A 13 30.33 -25.13 33.38
N PRO A 14 30.56 -24.32 32.32
CA PRO A 14 29.83 -23.08 32.15
C PRO A 14 28.34 -23.38 32.02
N SER A 15 27.51 -22.71 32.82
CA SER A 15 26.06 -22.88 32.84
C SER A 15 25.40 -21.51 32.92
N TYR A 16 24.25 -21.36 32.25
CA TYR A 16 23.45 -20.14 32.28
C TYR A 16 22.43 -20.22 33.41
N ASN A 17 22.18 -19.10 34.08
CA ASN A 17 21.11 -19.02 35.07
C ASN A 17 19.75 -18.91 34.37
N LEU A 18 18.73 -19.59 34.92
CA LEU A 18 17.35 -19.46 34.48
C LEU A 18 16.88 -18.00 34.51
N GLN A 19 17.25 -17.25 35.55
CA GLN A 19 16.87 -15.84 35.69
C GLN A 19 17.51 -14.95 34.62
N GLU A 20 18.77 -15.22 34.24
CA GLU A 20 19.44 -14.50 33.14
C GLU A 20 18.73 -14.76 31.81
N THR A 21 18.38 -16.02 31.56
CA THR A 21 17.66 -16.41 30.34
C THR A 21 16.27 -15.79 30.28
N LEU A 22 15.57 -15.70 31.42
CA LEU A 22 14.26 -15.05 31.52
C LEU A 22 14.33 -13.55 31.23
N ILE A 23 15.34 -12.85 31.75
CA ILE A 23 15.53 -11.41 31.49
C ILE A 23 15.84 -11.19 29.99
N VAL A 24 16.69 -12.02 29.39
CA VAL A 24 17.00 -11.95 27.96
C VAL A 24 15.74 -12.15 27.09
N LEU A 25 14.92 -13.16 27.41
CA LEU A 25 13.65 -13.39 26.70
C LEU A 25 12.66 -12.23 26.88
N ALA A 26 12.59 -11.64 28.08
CA ALA A 26 11.74 -10.48 28.33
C ALA A 26 12.18 -9.26 27.50
N ILE A 27 13.49 -8.99 27.41
CA ILE A 27 14.04 -7.90 26.60
C ILE A 27 13.76 -8.15 25.10
N ILE A 28 14.02 -9.37 24.60
CA ILE A 28 13.72 -9.72 23.20
C ILE A 28 12.23 -9.57 22.90
N GLY A 29 11.35 -9.98 23.83
CA GLY A 29 9.90 -9.82 23.68
C GLY A 29 9.47 -8.35 23.56
N ILE A 30 10.01 -7.46 24.40
CA ILE A 30 9.73 -6.01 24.32
C ILE A 30 10.24 -5.43 22.99
N LEU A 31 11.46 -5.81 22.58
CA LEU A 31 12.03 -5.35 21.31
C LEU A 31 11.19 -5.78 20.11
N LEU A 32 10.67 -7.01 20.10
CA LEU A 32 9.79 -7.49 19.03
C LEU A 32 8.47 -6.69 18.96
N LEU A 33 7.89 -6.31 20.10
CA LEU A 33 6.67 -5.49 20.13
C LEU A 33 6.90 -4.08 19.56
N ILE A 34 8.06 -3.48 19.82
CA ILE A 34 8.42 -2.14 19.30
C ILE A 34 8.85 -2.22 17.83
N ALA A 35 9.44 -3.34 17.41
CA ALA A 35 10.02 -3.49 16.09
C ALA A 35 9.01 -3.80 14.98
N LEU A 36 7.76 -4.16 15.29
CA LEU A 36 6.75 -4.46 14.27
C LEU A 36 6.40 -3.19 13.47
N PRO A 37 6.79 -3.10 12.19
CA PRO A 37 6.49 -1.93 11.37
C PRO A 37 5.00 -1.90 11.02
N ASN A 38 4.41 -0.71 10.96
CA ASN A 38 3.05 -0.56 10.43
C ASN A 38 3.08 -0.74 8.90
N LEU A 39 2.63 -1.89 8.42
CA LEU A 39 2.64 -2.25 6.99
C LEU A 39 1.47 -1.64 6.20
N MET A 40 0.39 -1.21 6.87
CA MET A 40 -0.81 -0.69 6.19
C MET A 40 -0.51 0.48 5.23
N PRO A 41 0.27 1.52 5.60
CA PRO A 41 0.59 2.61 4.69
C PRO A 41 1.32 2.17 3.42
N LEU A 42 2.11 1.10 3.49
CA LEU A 42 2.83 0.55 2.34
C LEU A 42 1.87 -0.18 1.39
N ILE A 43 0.92 -0.94 1.95
CA ILE A 43 -0.12 -1.64 1.18
C ILE A 43 -1.02 -0.63 0.47
N THR A 44 -1.51 0.40 1.17
CA THR A 44 -2.36 1.45 0.58
C THR A 44 -1.60 2.21 -0.51
N LYS A 45 -0.31 2.52 -0.31
CA LYS A 45 0.52 3.16 -1.33
C LYS A 45 0.72 2.26 -2.55
N ALA A 46 0.96 0.97 -2.36
CA ALA A 46 1.09 0.01 -3.45
C ALA A 46 -0.21 -0.08 -4.27
N LYS A 47 -1.37 -0.16 -3.62
CA LYS A 47 -2.67 -0.15 -4.28
C LYS A 47 -2.94 1.18 -5.00
N SER A 48 -2.52 2.31 -4.43
CA SER A 48 -2.66 3.63 -5.07
C SER A 48 -1.90 3.76 -6.39
N ILE A 49 -0.86 2.95 -6.63
CA ILE A 49 -0.14 2.93 -7.92
C ILE A 49 -1.06 2.49 -9.06
N GLU A 50 -1.99 1.58 -8.81
CA GLU A 50 -3.03 1.16 -9.77
C GLU A 50 -3.87 2.38 -10.20
N ALA A 51 -4.41 3.13 -9.23
CA ALA A 51 -5.19 4.34 -9.48
C ALA A 51 -4.41 5.37 -10.30
N GLN A 52 -3.17 5.67 -9.90
CA GLN A 52 -2.32 6.64 -10.59
C GLN A 52 -2.01 6.22 -12.04
N THR A 53 -1.76 4.93 -12.26
CA THR A 53 -1.43 4.39 -13.58
C THR A 53 -2.64 4.48 -14.51
N GLN A 54 -3.82 4.08 -14.04
CA GLN A 54 -5.04 4.13 -14.83
C GLN A 54 -5.53 5.57 -15.06
N LEU A 55 -5.41 6.46 -14.08
CA LEU A 55 -5.71 7.88 -14.26
C LEU A 55 -4.79 8.53 -15.31
N LYS A 56 -3.51 8.15 -15.36
CA LYS A 56 -2.60 8.59 -16.43
C LYS A 56 -3.00 8.05 -17.80
N ALA A 57 -3.50 6.81 -17.87
CA ALA A 57 -4.03 6.26 -19.10
C ALA A 57 -5.26 7.08 -19.58
N VAL A 58 -6.20 7.40 -18.67
CA VAL A 58 -7.34 8.29 -18.96
C VAL A 58 -6.86 9.66 -19.46
N PHE A 59 -5.88 10.28 -18.80
CA PHE A 59 -5.29 11.54 -19.25
C PHE A 59 -4.72 11.47 -20.67
N ASN A 60 -4.02 10.38 -21.00
CA ASN A 60 -3.48 10.19 -22.34
C ASN A 60 -4.59 10.04 -23.38
N SER A 61 -5.66 9.29 -23.07
CA SER A 61 -6.83 9.15 -23.94
C SER A 61 -7.56 10.48 -24.12
N GLU A 62 -7.75 11.25 -23.05
CA GLU A 62 -8.32 12.60 -23.09
C GLU A 62 -7.50 13.55 -23.97
N GLN A 63 -6.17 13.51 -23.87
CA GLN A 63 -5.30 14.31 -24.73
C GLN A 63 -5.46 13.94 -26.20
N GLN A 64 -5.50 12.64 -26.51
CA GLN A 64 -5.73 12.19 -27.89
C GLN A 64 -7.09 12.64 -28.41
N TYR A 65 -8.15 12.49 -27.59
CA TYR A 65 -9.48 12.93 -27.94
C TYR A 65 -9.55 14.44 -28.15
N TYR A 66 -8.87 15.23 -27.30
CA TYR A 66 -8.77 16.68 -27.44
C TYR A 66 -8.07 17.09 -28.75
N PHE A 67 -7.00 16.41 -29.15
CA PHE A 67 -6.33 16.70 -30.43
C PHE A 67 -7.23 16.47 -31.64
N MET A 68 -8.17 15.51 -31.57
CA MET A 68 -9.10 15.23 -32.66
C MET A 68 -10.35 16.10 -32.63
N ASN A 69 -10.87 16.42 -31.44
CA ASN A 69 -12.19 17.04 -31.27
C ASN A 69 -12.16 18.47 -30.70
N SER A 70 -10.97 18.98 -30.33
CA SER A 70 -10.78 20.29 -29.69
C SER A 70 -11.59 20.50 -28.38
N LYS A 71 -11.95 19.40 -27.72
CA LYS A 71 -12.68 19.37 -26.44
C LYS A 71 -12.33 18.08 -25.70
N TYR A 72 -12.47 18.06 -24.39
CA TYR A 72 -12.39 16.83 -23.59
C TYR A 72 -13.73 16.10 -23.58
N SER A 73 -13.71 14.78 -23.34
CA SER A 73 -14.94 13.97 -23.29
C SER A 73 -15.44 13.80 -21.85
N ALA A 74 -16.76 13.69 -21.67
CA ALA A 74 -17.34 13.32 -20.37
C ALA A 74 -17.59 11.81 -20.25
N SER A 75 -17.36 11.03 -21.31
CA SER A 75 -17.66 9.60 -21.37
C SER A 75 -16.37 8.82 -21.56
N LEU A 76 -16.13 7.83 -20.70
CA LEU A 76 -14.97 6.94 -20.83
C LEU A 76 -15.10 6.05 -22.08
N GLU A 77 -16.32 5.79 -22.55
CA GLU A 77 -16.60 5.03 -23.76
C GLU A 77 -16.12 5.79 -25.02
N GLU A 78 -16.27 7.12 -25.07
CA GLU A 78 -15.72 7.94 -26.16
C GLU A 78 -14.19 7.98 -26.17
N LEU A 79 -13.57 7.72 -25.03
CA LEU A 79 -12.11 7.64 -24.87
C LEU A 79 -11.54 6.25 -25.15
N ASP A 80 -12.41 5.28 -25.51
CA ASP A 80 -12.06 3.87 -25.66
C ASP A 80 -11.35 3.31 -24.41
N PHE A 81 -11.75 3.81 -23.23
CA PHE A 81 -11.16 3.39 -21.97
C PHE A 81 -11.97 2.26 -21.34
N GLU A 82 -11.45 1.04 -21.44
CA GLU A 82 -12.02 -0.12 -20.76
C GLU A 82 -11.71 -0.10 -19.26
N ARG A 83 -12.75 0.08 -18.44
CA ARG A 83 -12.60 0.04 -16.99
C ARG A 83 -12.22 -1.37 -16.52
N PRO A 84 -11.14 -1.52 -15.73
CA PRO A 84 -10.80 -2.79 -15.10
C PRO A 84 -11.96 -3.27 -14.22
N LYS A 85 -12.28 -4.57 -14.30
CA LYS A 85 -13.30 -5.17 -13.44
C LYS A 85 -12.88 -5.06 -11.98
N THR A 86 -13.76 -4.50 -11.16
CA THR A 86 -13.46 -4.28 -9.74
C THR A 86 -13.56 -5.58 -8.95
N VAL A 87 -12.98 -5.60 -7.75
CA VAL A 87 -13.13 -6.74 -6.81
C VAL A 87 -14.59 -7.01 -6.42
N LYS A 88 -15.50 -6.04 -6.59
CA LYS A 88 -16.95 -6.23 -6.41
C LYS A 88 -17.61 -6.99 -7.56
N GLU A 89 -16.94 -7.05 -8.71
CA GLU A 89 -17.44 -7.64 -9.95
C GLU A 89 -16.63 -8.90 -10.36
N ASN A 90 -16.06 -9.60 -9.38
CA ASN A 90 -15.15 -10.74 -9.57
C ASN A 90 -13.88 -10.40 -10.39
N GLY A 91 -13.43 -9.15 -10.37
CA GLY A 91 -12.15 -8.72 -10.92
C GLY A 91 -11.07 -8.51 -9.87
N SER A 92 -9.96 -7.88 -10.27
CA SER A 92 -8.80 -7.60 -9.41
C SER A 92 -8.62 -6.13 -9.06
N ALA A 93 -9.39 -5.24 -9.68
CA ALA A 93 -9.19 -3.80 -9.54
C ALA A 93 -9.74 -3.26 -8.22
N ASN A 94 -8.97 -2.36 -7.59
CA ASN A 94 -9.32 -1.79 -6.29
C ASN A 94 -10.01 -0.43 -6.41
N TYR A 95 -10.08 0.14 -7.62
CA TYR A 95 -10.63 1.46 -7.89
C TYR A 95 -11.68 1.43 -8.99
N ASN A 96 -12.69 2.27 -8.87
CA ASN A 96 -13.60 2.64 -9.95
C ASN A 96 -13.21 4.00 -10.52
N TYR A 97 -13.38 4.18 -11.83
CA TYR A 97 -12.94 5.37 -12.57
C TYR A 97 -14.14 6.08 -13.19
N GLU A 98 -14.17 7.41 -13.08
CA GLU A 98 -15.22 8.27 -13.63
C GLU A 98 -14.66 9.62 -14.07
N ILE A 99 -15.29 10.24 -15.08
CA ILE A 99 -15.02 11.62 -15.46
C ILE A 99 -16.07 12.51 -14.80
N ILE A 100 -15.63 13.41 -13.93
CA ILE A 100 -16.53 14.28 -13.15
C ILE A 100 -16.72 15.65 -13.80
N GLN A 101 -15.81 16.05 -14.69
CA GLN A 101 -15.91 17.28 -15.44
C GLN A 101 -15.17 17.14 -16.76
N ALA A 102 -15.79 17.63 -17.83
CA ALA A 102 -15.16 17.78 -19.13
C ALA A 102 -15.67 19.05 -19.82
N SER A 103 -14.76 19.78 -20.46
CA SER A 103 -15.06 21.02 -21.17
C SER A 103 -14.05 21.22 -22.31
N SER A 104 -14.09 22.35 -22.99
CA SER A 104 -13.01 22.74 -23.91
C SER A 104 -11.75 23.22 -23.18
N GLY A 105 -11.86 23.67 -21.93
CA GLY A 105 -10.75 24.26 -21.17
C GLY A 105 -10.04 23.30 -20.22
N GLY A 106 -10.61 22.11 -19.98
CA GLY A 106 -10.05 21.13 -19.06
C GLY A 106 -11.01 20.00 -18.74
N PHE A 107 -10.46 18.98 -18.09
CA PHE A 107 -11.21 17.83 -17.60
C PHE A 107 -10.77 17.48 -16.17
N LYS A 108 -11.56 16.66 -15.51
CA LYS A 108 -11.22 16.06 -14.24
C LYS A 108 -11.76 14.64 -14.20
N ALA A 109 -10.87 13.69 -13.98
CA ALA A 109 -11.20 12.29 -13.77
C ALA A 109 -10.88 11.89 -12.33
N ARG A 110 -11.70 11.01 -11.76
CA ARG A 110 -11.62 10.54 -10.39
C ARG A 110 -11.51 9.03 -10.35
N ALA A 111 -10.62 8.54 -9.49
CA ALA A 111 -10.53 7.13 -9.10
C ALA A 111 -10.94 7.00 -7.62
N THR A 112 -11.98 6.23 -7.36
CA THR A 112 -12.51 6.00 -6.00
C THR A 112 -12.29 4.54 -5.63
N ALA A 113 -11.66 4.28 -4.48
CA ALA A 113 -11.47 2.93 -4.00
C ALA A 113 -12.81 2.23 -3.75
N VAL A 114 -12.92 0.97 -4.15
CA VAL A 114 -14.15 0.18 -3.93
C VAL A 114 -14.16 -0.54 -2.59
N VAL A 115 -12.99 -0.67 -1.96
CA VAL A 115 -12.77 -1.29 -0.65
C VAL A 115 -12.08 -0.29 0.26
N ASP A 116 -12.39 -0.39 1.55
CA ASP A 116 -11.74 0.33 2.62
C ASP A 116 -10.45 -0.42 3.00
N PHE A 117 -9.28 0.22 2.87
CA PHE A 117 -8.00 -0.47 3.03
C PHE A 117 -7.60 -0.64 4.50
N ASN A 118 -8.05 0.25 5.39
CA ASN A 118 -7.65 0.26 6.80
C ASN A 118 -8.82 0.02 7.78
N GLY A 119 -10.06 -0.07 7.28
CA GLY A 119 -11.26 -0.33 8.07
C GLY A 119 -11.83 0.90 8.80
N ASN A 120 -11.46 2.13 8.40
CA ASN A 120 -11.87 3.37 9.06
C ASN A 120 -13.16 4.00 8.48
N GLY A 121 -13.75 3.40 7.45
CA GLY A 121 -14.95 3.87 6.76
C GLY A 121 -14.71 4.97 5.71
N THR A 122 -13.46 5.34 5.43
CA THR A 122 -13.06 6.35 4.46
C THR A 122 -12.39 5.69 3.26
N PHE A 123 -12.87 5.96 2.06
CA PHE A 123 -12.31 5.37 0.84
C PHE A 123 -11.22 6.26 0.25
N ASN A 124 -10.15 5.64 -0.24
CA ASN A 124 -9.10 6.34 -0.94
C ASN A 124 -9.61 6.98 -2.25
N VAL A 125 -9.33 8.26 -2.47
CA VAL A 125 -9.75 8.98 -3.68
C VAL A 125 -8.57 9.68 -4.33
N TRP A 126 -8.38 9.43 -5.63
CA TRP A 126 -7.42 10.11 -6.47
C TRP A 126 -8.12 10.87 -7.58
N GLU A 127 -7.56 12.02 -7.97
CA GLU A 127 -8.03 12.81 -9.10
C GLU A 127 -6.88 13.13 -10.04
N ILE A 128 -7.16 13.25 -11.33
CA ILE A 128 -6.25 13.80 -12.33
C ILE A 128 -7.01 14.85 -13.15
N ASN A 129 -6.28 15.85 -13.63
CA ASN A 129 -6.79 16.89 -14.51
C ASN A 129 -5.87 17.03 -15.73
N GLN A 130 -6.10 18.07 -16.55
CA GLN A 130 -5.31 18.36 -17.74
C GLN A 130 -3.81 18.64 -17.49
N ASN A 131 -3.37 18.76 -16.24
CA ASN A 131 -1.96 18.90 -15.92
C ASN A 131 -1.22 17.55 -15.86
N GLY A 132 -1.95 16.43 -15.94
CA GLY A 132 -1.37 15.08 -16.03
C GLY A 132 -0.80 14.50 -14.73
N ASN A 133 -0.97 15.20 -13.60
CA ASN A 133 -0.47 14.75 -12.29
C ASN A 133 -1.62 14.25 -11.41
N PRO A 134 -1.70 12.92 -11.12
CA PRO A 134 -2.64 12.40 -10.15
C PRO A 134 -2.37 12.97 -8.76
N ILE A 135 -3.41 13.47 -8.10
CA ILE A 135 -3.37 13.97 -6.72
C ILE A 135 -4.30 13.13 -5.84
N GLN A 136 -3.84 12.80 -4.63
CA GLN A 136 -4.67 12.16 -3.63
C GLN A 136 -5.53 13.21 -2.93
N ILE A 137 -6.85 13.06 -3.03
CA ILE A 137 -7.81 13.97 -2.40
C ILE A 137 -8.19 13.48 -1.00
N THR A 138 -8.44 12.18 -0.89
CA THR A 138 -8.80 11.54 0.37
C THR A 138 -7.79 10.45 0.66
N LYS A 139 -7.15 10.55 1.82
CA LYS A 139 -6.22 9.54 2.30
C LYS A 139 -6.98 8.49 3.10
N ASP A 140 -6.58 7.25 2.87
CA ASP A 140 -6.97 6.05 3.59
C ASP A 140 -5.70 5.61 4.34
#